data_AF-A0A9P1E1R5-F1
#
_entry.id   AF-A0A9P1E1R5-F1
#
_cell.length_a   1.000
_cell.length_b   1.000
_cell.length_c   1.000
_cell.angle_alpha   90.00
_cell.angle_beta   90.00
_cell.angle_gamma   90.00
#
_symmetry.space_group_name_H-M   'P 1'
#
loop_
_entity.id
_entity.type
_entity.pdbx_description
1 polymer ?
#
loop_
_entity_poly.entity_id
_entity_poly.type
_entity_poly.pdbx_seq_one_letter_code
_entity_poly.pdbx_strand_id
1 'polypeptide(L)'
;MISKFKGSAIDLGWKFKAAYMASTVKEYEEYMALLDSEDTRIRPWLEKIGSHKWAKCVCGPRMYDIMTSNCAESMNNVDVSAREYSVAKLIDSLRVRMQQWFTERKEKAEKTTSFLTKNVKSYWFHFKVKLGNSGACTCGEFQLSHFVCIDAVAVIGFRPHLSCYDFISPYYTRHYWYSTWSAVMHPIIDPSSWVVPSNVLSIRCKPPLCEKMPVGRPRKSRIPSIGEHRGTKRKKCSRCHVVGHNKKTCRNVIPLPTSL
;
A
#
# COMPACT_ATOMS: atom_id res chain seq x y z
N MET A 1 -6.05 7.86 15.48
CA MET A 1 -7.19 8.79 15.34
C MET A 1 -8.34 8.42 16.27
N ILE A 2 -8.77 7.16 16.27
CA ILE A 2 -10.05 6.68 16.82
C ILE A 2 -10.25 6.87 18.34
N SER A 3 -9.21 6.76 19.17
CA SER A 3 -9.39 6.84 20.64
C SER A 3 -9.51 8.26 21.20
N LYS A 4 -9.39 9.31 20.37
CA LYS A 4 -9.37 10.72 20.80
C LYS A 4 -10.70 11.44 20.56
N PHE A 5 -11.57 10.87 19.75
CA PHE A 5 -12.81 11.49 19.29
C PHE A 5 -14.02 10.64 19.68
N LYS A 6 -15.18 11.28 19.79
CA LYS A 6 -16.47 10.60 19.93
C LYS A 6 -16.81 9.90 18.61
N GLY A 7 -17.58 8.82 18.70
CA GLY A 7 -17.98 8.01 17.55
C GLY A 7 -17.35 6.61 17.53
N SER A 8 -17.98 5.70 16.80
CA SER A 8 -17.47 4.36 16.61
C SER A 8 -16.17 4.38 15.80
N ALA A 9 -15.24 3.51 16.17
CA ALA A 9 -14.02 3.24 15.40
C ALA A 9 -14.30 2.96 13.91
N ILE A 10 -15.39 2.24 13.66
CA ILE A 10 -15.82 1.85 12.33
C ILE A 10 -16.32 3.09 11.59
N ASP A 11 -17.17 3.89 12.24
CA ASP A 11 -17.79 5.07 11.62
C ASP A 11 -16.80 6.16 11.28
N LEU A 12 -15.94 6.52 12.24
CA LEU A 12 -14.84 7.45 12.00
C LEU A 12 -13.90 6.94 10.90
N GLY A 13 -13.63 5.63 10.88
CA GLY A 13 -12.73 5.00 9.92
C GLY A 13 -13.21 5.11 8.48
N TRP A 14 -14.46 4.71 8.20
CA TRP A 14 -14.97 4.75 6.82
C TRP A 14 -15.26 6.18 6.36
N LYS A 15 -15.78 7.07 7.23
CA LYS A 15 -16.03 8.48 6.91
C LYS A 15 -14.75 9.21 6.57
N PHE A 16 -13.71 9.03 7.40
CA PHE A 16 -12.39 9.59 7.12
C PHE A 16 -11.81 9.04 5.82
N LYS A 17 -11.91 7.72 5.59
CA LYS A 17 -11.46 7.12 4.33
C LYS A 17 -12.21 7.69 3.12
N ALA A 18 -13.50 7.95 3.24
CA ALA A 18 -14.30 8.54 2.18
C ALA A 18 -13.90 10.00 1.91
N ALA A 19 -13.71 10.83 2.94
CA ALA A 19 -13.16 12.18 2.80
C ALA A 19 -11.76 12.18 2.19
N TYR A 20 -10.89 11.26 2.61
CA TYR A 20 -9.55 11.05 2.07
C TYR A 20 -9.60 10.71 0.56
N MET A 21 -10.47 9.78 0.17
CA MET A 21 -10.61 9.29 -1.21
C MET A 21 -11.43 10.21 -2.12
N ALA A 22 -12.10 11.23 -1.58
CA ALA A 22 -12.96 12.12 -2.35
C ALA A 22 -12.18 12.79 -3.49
N SER A 23 -12.71 12.66 -4.71
CA SER A 23 -12.08 13.18 -5.93
C SER A 23 -12.50 14.60 -6.25
N THR A 24 -13.55 15.10 -5.60
CA THR A 24 -14.00 16.48 -5.70
C THR A 24 -14.02 17.16 -4.33
N VAL A 25 -13.83 18.49 -4.31
CA VAL A 25 -13.94 19.29 -3.07
C VAL A 25 -15.34 19.20 -2.48
N LYS A 26 -16.37 19.07 -3.34
CA LYS A 26 -17.75 18.92 -2.89
C LYS A 26 -17.96 17.64 -2.10
N GLU A 27 -17.57 16.48 -2.65
CA GLU A 27 -17.69 15.19 -1.94
C GLU A 27 -16.85 15.19 -0.67
N TYR A 28 -15.66 15.81 -0.71
CA TYR A 28 -14.82 15.99 0.47
C TYR A 28 -15.57 16.71 1.59
N GLU A 29 -16.20 17.85 1.30
CA GLU A 29 -16.96 18.60 2.30
C GLU A 29 -18.19 17.83 2.82
N GLU A 30 -18.87 17.08 1.96
CA GLU A 30 -19.98 16.20 2.36
C GLU A 30 -19.52 15.16 3.40
N TYR A 31 -18.39 14.49 3.17
CA TYR A 31 -17.84 13.52 4.14
C TYR A 31 -17.24 14.18 5.38
N MET A 32 -16.67 15.37 5.25
CA MET A 32 -16.19 16.14 6.39
C MET A 32 -17.35 16.57 7.30
N ALA A 33 -18.50 16.95 6.73
CA ALA A 33 -19.71 17.22 7.52
C ALA A 33 -20.21 15.98 8.29
N LEU A 34 -20.10 14.78 7.71
CA LEU A 34 -20.41 13.53 8.41
C LEU A 34 -19.43 13.21 9.55
N LEU A 35 -18.19 13.68 9.48
CA LEU A 35 -17.23 13.59 10.58
C LEU A 35 -17.54 14.63 11.66
N ASP A 36 -17.91 15.84 11.28
CA ASP A 36 -18.31 16.89 12.22
C ASP A 36 -19.52 16.48 13.06
N SER A 37 -20.47 15.75 12.46
CA SER A 37 -21.63 15.22 13.18
C SER A 37 -21.27 14.14 14.21
N GLU A 38 -20.15 13.44 14.05
CA GLU A 38 -19.65 12.47 15.06
C GLU A 38 -18.94 13.18 16.20
N ASP A 39 -18.03 14.11 15.86
CA ASP A 39 -17.31 14.93 16.82
C ASP A 39 -16.79 16.21 16.16
N THR A 40 -17.29 17.34 16.63
CA THR A 40 -16.94 18.68 16.13
C THR A 40 -15.45 19.02 16.28
N ARG A 41 -14.70 18.27 17.09
CA ARG A 41 -13.25 18.46 17.27
C ARG A 41 -12.41 17.85 16.14
N ILE A 42 -13.00 17.03 15.28
CA ILE A 42 -12.28 16.32 14.21
C ILE A 42 -11.76 17.30 13.15
N ARG A 43 -12.63 18.15 12.59
CA ARG A 43 -12.22 19.09 11.55
C ARG A 43 -11.13 20.08 12.00
N PRO A 44 -11.23 20.76 13.16
CA PRO A 44 -10.14 21.61 13.65
C PRO A 44 -8.81 20.86 13.84
N TRP A 45 -8.88 19.57 14.21
CA TRP A 45 -7.69 18.74 14.34
C TRP A 45 -7.09 18.38 12.96
N LEU A 46 -7.92 18.06 11.97
CA LEU A 46 -7.49 17.77 10.60
C LEU A 46 -6.95 19.01 9.88
N GLU A 47 -7.52 20.19 10.13
CA GLU A 47 -7.05 21.47 9.59
C GLU A 47 -5.63 21.79 10.05
N LYS A 48 -5.30 21.51 11.33
CA LYS A 48 -3.93 21.65 11.85
C LYS A 48 -2.91 20.79 11.11
N ILE A 49 -3.32 19.62 10.61
CA ILE A 49 -2.44 18.76 9.79
C ILE A 49 -2.24 19.39 8.41
N GLY A 50 -3.31 19.96 7.86
CA GLY A 50 -3.40 20.52 6.52
C GLY A 50 -3.93 19.50 5.53
N SER A 51 -5.09 19.79 4.93
CA SER A 51 -5.77 18.91 3.96
C SER A 51 -4.92 18.57 2.75
N HIS A 52 -4.06 19.48 2.29
CA HIS A 52 -3.10 19.24 1.20
C HIS A 52 -2.13 18.06 1.45
N LYS A 53 -2.01 17.54 2.68
CA LYS A 53 -1.13 16.40 3.01
C LYS A 53 -1.82 15.06 2.92
N TRP A 54 -3.16 15.02 2.86
CA TRP A 54 -3.91 13.77 2.97
C TRP A 54 -5.18 13.72 2.12
N ALA A 55 -5.84 14.83 1.83
CA ALA A 55 -7.06 14.82 1.02
C ALA A 55 -6.72 14.79 -0.49
N LYS A 56 -7.27 13.78 -1.20
CA LYS A 56 -6.99 13.54 -2.62
C LYS A 56 -7.37 14.72 -3.52
N CYS A 57 -8.56 15.29 -3.35
CA CYS A 57 -9.03 16.44 -4.15
C CYS A 57 -8.21 17.73 -3.95
N VAL A 58 -7.46 17.87 -2.84
CA VAL A 58 -6.66 19.07 -2.52
C VAL A 58 -5.19 18.90 -2.93
N CYS A 59 -4.63 17.70 -2.77
CA CYS A 59 -3.21 17.44 -3.02
C CYS A 59 -2.88 17.28 -4.53
N GLY A 60 -3.89 17.18 -5.39
CA GLY A 60 -3.73 17.08 -6.85
C GLY A 60 -3.21 15.71 -7.33
N PRO A 61 -2.86 15.58 -8.62
CA PRO A 61 -2.59 14.29 -9.28
C PRO A 61 -1.30 13.58 -8.81
N ARG A 62 -0.56 14.16 -7.87
CA ARG A 62 0.69 13.59 -7.33
C ARG A 62 0.50 12.79 -6.04
N MET A 63 -0.74 12.62 -5.58
CA MET A 63 -1.08 11.59 -4.59
C MET A 63 -0.97 10.22 -5.25
N TYR A 64 0.21 9.60 -5.15
CA TYR A 64 0.25 8.16 -5.31
C TYR A 64 -0.64 7.55 -4.22
N ASP A 65 -1.67 6.80 -4.61
CA ASP A 65 -2.49 5.89 -3.76
C ASP A 65 -1.61 5.00 -2.83
N ILE A 66 -0.33 4.95 -3.15
CA ILE A 66 0.77 4.43 -2.36
C ILE A 66 1.08 5.40 -1.20
N MET A 67 0.33 5.30 -0.11
CA MET A 67 0.86 5.73 1.18
C MET A 67 2.23 5.03 1.37
N THR A 68 3.31 5.82 1.39
CA THR A 68 4.70 5.32 1.45
C THR A 68 4.96 4.42 2.67
N SER A 69 4.16 4.56 3.73
CA SER A 69 4.18 3.67 4.90
C SER A 69 3.87 2.22 4.55
N ASN A 70 2.96 1.94 3.62
CA ASN A 70 2.61 0.56 3.27
C ASN A 70 3.75 -0.14 2.52
N CYS A 71 4.49 0.58 1.69
CA CYS A 71 5.68 0.03 1.03
C CYS A 71 6.78 -0.29 2.04
N ALA A 72 7.08 0.66 2.95
CA ALA A 72 8.08 0.44 3.99
C ALA A 72 7.68 -0.68 4.96
N GLU A 73 6.40 -0.75 5.37
CA GLU A 73 5.89 -1.83 6.23
C GLU A 73 5.91 -3.19 5.54
N SER A 74 5.54 -3.25 4.26
CA SER A 74 5.59 -4.48 3.47
C SER A 74 7.03 -4.99 3.36
N MET A 75 7.98 -4.10 3.01
CA MET A 75 9.42 -4.41 2.99
C MET A 75 9.91 -4.88 4.36
N ASN A 76 9.58 -4.15 5.42
CA ASN A 76 9.96 -4.54 6.79
C ASN A 76 9.41 -5.91 7.20
N ASN A 77 8.22 -6.29 6.73
CA ASN A 77 7.62 -7.59 7.02
C ASN A 77 8.30 -8.74 6.27
N VAL A 78 8.74 -8.52 5.02
CA VAL A 78 9.48 -9.55 4.28
C VAL A 78 10.93 -9.69 4.74
N ASP A 79 11.50 -8.66 5.38
CA ASP A 79 12.89 -8.61 5.87
C ASP A 79 13.09 -8.89 7.36
N VAL A 80 12.08 -9.38 8.09
CA VAL A 80 12.18 -9.53 9.55
C VAL A 80 13.39 -10.37 9.98
N SER A 81 13.72 -11.45 9.27
CA SER A 81 14.90 -12.27 9.53
C SER A 81 16.19 -11.62 9.02
N ALA A 82 16.15 -10.98 7.85
CA ALA A 82 17.31 -10.36 7.22
C ALA A 82 17.91 -9.24 8.08
N ARG A 83 17.07 -8.55 8.86
CA ARG A 83 17.46 -7.49 9.79
C ARG A 83 18.32 -7.96 10.97
N GLU A 84 18.39 -9.26 11.22
CA GLU A 84 19.26 -9.82 12.27
C GLU A 84 20.67 -10.14 11.76
N TYR A 85 20.91 -10.03 10.45
CA TYR A 85 22.23 -10.26 9.87
C TYR A 85 23.14 -9.03 9.94
N SER A 86 24.44 -9.24 9.67
CA SER A 86 25.37 -8.13 9.44
C SER A 86 24.90 -7.25 8.28
N VAL A 87 25.33 -5.98 8.26
CA VAL A 87 24.95 -5.02 7.21
C VAL A 87 25.20 -5.59 5.80
N ALA A 88 26.34 -6.23 5.60
CA ALA A 88 26.67 -6.87 4.32
C ALA A 88 25.66 -7.97 3.92
N LYS A 89 25.28 -8.83 4.86
CA LYS A 89 24.30 -9.91 4.62
C LYS A 89 22.87 -9.40 4.46
N LEU A 90 22.52 -8.29 5.13
CA LEU A 90 21.25 -7.60 4.92
C LEU A 90 21.16 -7.03 3.51
N ILE A 91 22.21 -6.34 3.04
CA ILE A 91 22.27 -5.79 1.67
C ILE A 91 22.16 -6.91 0.63
N ASP A 92 22.89 -8.02 0.83
CA ASP A 92 22.82 -9.18 -0.04
C ASP A 92 21.41 -9.81 -0.08
N SER A 93 20.76 -9.93 1.08
CA SER A 93 19.37 -10.42 1.18
C SER A 93 18.39 -9.52 0.42
N LEU A 94 18.52 -8.20 0.56
CA LEU A 94 17.72 -7.23 -0.17
C LEU A 94 17.94 -7.33 -1.68
N ARG A 95 19.21 -7.48 -2.12
CA ARG A 95 19.54 -7.68 -3.54
C ARG A 95 18.87 -8.91 -4.11
N VAL A 96 19.05 -10.07 -3.47
CA VAL A 96 18.46 -11.34 -3.93
C VAL A 96 16.95 -11.23 -4.05
N ARG A 97 16.28 -10.57 -3.09
CA ARG A 97 14.84 -10.38 -3.18
C ARG A 97 14.44 -9.46 -4.33
N MET A 98 15.12 -8.32 -4.50
CA MET A 98 14.85 -7.43 -5.63
C MET A 98 15.03 -8.17 -6.95
N GLN A 99 16.11 -8.95 -7.09
CA GLN A 99 16.34 -9.76 -8.29
C GLN A 99 15.20 -10.76 -8.55
N GLN A 100 14.79 -11.53 -7.53
CA GLN A 100 13.65 -12.44 -7.64
C GLN A 100 12.37 -11.71 -8.05
N TRP A 101 12.06 -10.59 -7.40
CA TRP A 101 10.87 -9.79 -7.65
C TRP A 101 10.83 -9.16 -9.04
N PHE A 102 11.97 -8.73 -9.56
CA PHE A 102 12.09 -8.22 -10.92
C PHE A 102 11.83 -9.34 -11.93
N THR A 103 12.46 -10.51 -11.75
CA THR A 103 12.26 -11.67 -12.62
C THR A 103 10.80 -12.14 -12.61
N GLU A 104 10.21 -12.35 -11.44
CA GLU A 104 8.81 -12.78 -11.30
C GLU A 104 7.83 -11.79 -11.95
N ARG A 105 8.06 -10.48 -11.77
CA ARG A 105 7.19 -9.45 -12.37
C ARG A 105 7.38 -9.35 -13.88
N LYS A 106 8.61 -9.47 -14.38
CA LYS A 106 8.93 -9.52 -15.81
C LYS A 106 8.23 -10.70 -16.48
N GLU A 107 8.38 -11.90 -15.94
CA GLU A 107 7.70 -13.10 -16.45
C GLU A 107 6.18 -12.93 -16.45
N LYS A 108 5.62 -12.32 -15.40
CA LYS A 108 4.17 -12.09 -15.32
C LYS A 108 3.70 -11.08 -16.37
N ALA A 109 4.51 -10.07 -16.68
CA ALA A 109 4.26 -9.12 -17.76
C ALA A 109 4.36 -9.78 -19.15
N GLU A 110 5.33 -10.68 -19.35
CA GLU A 110 5.48 -11.47 -20.57
C GLU A 110 4.31 -12.42 -20.78
N LYS A 111 3.86 -13.12 -19.73
CA LYS A 111 2.70 -14.04 -19.77
C LYS A 111 1.36 -13.33 -19.92
N THR A 112 1.30 -12.01 -19.74
CA THR A 112 0.04 -11.26 -19.85
C THR A 112 -0.27 -10.97 -21.31
N THR A 113 -1.38 -11.48 -21.83
CA THR A 113 -1.79 -11.28 -23.22
C THR A 113 -2.65 -10.04 -23.44
N SER A 114 -3.24 -9.50 -22.37
CA SER A 114 -4.07 -8.29 -22.43
C SER A 114 -3.23 -7.02 -22.66
N PHE A 115 -3.82 -6.05 -23.35
CA PHE A 115 -3.23 -4.71 -23.54
C PHE A 115 -2.99 -4.00 -22.21
N LEU A 116 -3.96 -4.08 -21.28
CA LEU A 116 -3.87 -3.52 -19.93
C LEU A 116 -3.36 -4.54 -18.90
N THR A 117 -2.73 -4.06 -17.84
CA THR A 117 -2.30 -4.90 -16.71
C THR A 117 -3.50 -5.45 -15.89
N LYS A 118 -3.33 -6.64 -15.29
CA LYS A 118 -4.43 -7.35 -14.59
C LYS A 118 -5.01 -6.62 -13.37
N ASN A 119 -4.26 -5.69 -12.76
CA ASN A 119 -4.65 -5.00 -11.52
C ASN A 119 -5.62 -3.82 -11.73
N VAL A 120 -6.01 -3.55 -12.97
CA VAL A 120 -6.95 -2.46 -13.29
C VAL A 120 -8.41 -2.85 -13.00
N LYS A 121 -8.72 -4.14 -12.86
CA LYS A 121 -10.10 -4.65 -12.73
C LYS A 121 -10.80 -4.29 -11.39
N SER A 122 -10.07 -3.94 -10.33
CA SER A 122 -10.68 -3.66 -9.01
C SER A 122 -11.20 -2.24 -8.84
N TYR A 123 -10.84 -1.30 -9.73
CA TYR A 123 -11.25 0.11 -9.63
C TYR A 123 -12.63 0.40 -10.24
N TRP A 124 -13.34 -0.62 -10.75
CA TRP A 124 -14.57 -0.46 -11.51
C TRP A 124 -15.86 -0.47 -10.67
N PHE A 125 -15.78 -0.62 -9.35
CA PHE A 125 -16.97 -0.81 -8.51
C PHE A 125 -17.12 0.31 -7.47
N HIS A 126 -18.18 1.11 -7.69
CA HIS A 126 -18.88 2.04 -6.78
C HIS A 126 -18.63 3.54 -6.97
N PHE A 127 -19.15 4.20 -8.01
CA PHE A 127 -19.50 5.63 -7.91
C PHE A 127 -20.70 5.99 -8.81
N LYS A 128 -21.53 6.95 -8.33
CA LYS A 128 -22.73 7.46 -9.01
C LYS A 128 -22.35 8.35 -10.20
N VAL A 129 -22.99 8.09 -11.33
CA VAL A 129 -22.84 8.84 -12.60
C VAL A 129 -23.38 10.26 -12.46
N LYS A 130 -22.58 11.28 -12.79
CA LYS A 130 -23.04 12.67 -12.99
C LYS A 130 -22.31 13.29 -14.17
N LEU A 131 -23.04 13.51 -15.27
CA LEU A 131 -22.55 14.17 -16.49
C LEU A 131 -22.54 15.70 -16.32
N GLY A 132 -21.44 16.35 -16.71
CA GLY A 132 -21.32 17.81 -16.82
C GLY A 132 -20.87 18.24 -18.23
N ASN A 133 -21.32 19.42 -18.67
CA ASN A 133 -21.23 19.93 -20.05
C ASN A 133 -19.84 20.44 -20.50
N SER A 134 -18.79 20.27 -19.71
CA SER A 134 -17.42 20.63 -20.09
C SER A 134 -16.66 19.35 -20.41
N GLY A 135 -15.77 19.35 -21.41
CA GLY A 135 -14.93 18.20 -21.83
C GLY A 135 -13.91 17.68 -20.79
N ALA A 136 -14.28 17.67 -19.51
CA ALA A 136 -13.56 17.17 -18.35
C ALA A 136 -14.55 16.36 -17.49
N CYS A 137 -14.13 15.19 -16.99
CA CYS A 137 -14.99 14.40 -16.09
C CYS A 137 -15.29 15.19 -14.83
N THR A 138 -16.57 15.37 -14.53
CA THR A 138 -17.09 15.94 -13.27
C THR A 138 -16.79 15.07 -12.05
N CYS A 139 -16.45 13.79 -12.26
CA CYS A 139 -16.04 12.86 -11.22
C CYS A 139 -14.65 13.13 -10.62
N GLY A 140 -13.77 13.87 -11.30
CA GLY A 140 -12.37 14.11 -10.89
C GLY A 140 -11.45 12.88 -10.94
N GLU A 141 -12.00 11.66 -10.93
CA GLU A 141 -11.23 10.41 -10.93
C GLU A 141 -10.39 10.21 -12.19
N PHE A 142 -10.92 10.60 -13.35
CA PHE A 142 -10.20 10.46 -14.63
C PHE A 142 -8.88 11.25 -14.62
N GLN A 143 -8.93 12.47 -14.08
CA GLN A 143 -7.80 13.39 -14.00
C GLN A 143 -6.77 12.96 -12.95
N LEU A 144 -7.20 12.29 -11.89
CA LEU A 144 -6.34 11.89 -10.77
C LEU A 144 -5.72 10.52 -10.97
N SER A 145 -6.47 9.56 -11.51
CA SER A 145 -5.98 8.20 -11.76
C SER A 145 -5.27 8.06 -13.11
N HIS A 146 -5.47 9.02 -14.03
CA HIS A 146 -5.07 8.88 -15.44
C HIS A 146 -5.62 7.60 -16.08
N PHE A 147 -6.77 7.14 -15.62
CA PHE A 147 -7.49 5.97 -16.09
C PHE A 147 -8.97 6.31 -16.32
N VAL A 148 -9.57 5.81 -17.40
CA VAL A 148 -10.97 6.10 -17.76
C VAL A 148 -11.95 5.70 -16.65
N CYS A 149 -12.75 6.66 -16.18
CA CYS A 149 -13.85 6.40 -15.25
C CYS A 149 -15.12 5.96 -16.00
N ILE A 150 -16.15 5.54 -15.26
CA ILE A 150 -17.43 5.11 -15.86
C ILE A 150 -18.13 6.21 -16.66
N ASP A 151 -18.05 7.48 -16.21
CA ASP A 151 -18.62 8.62 -16.94
C ASP A 151 -17.88 8.84 -18.27
N ALA A 152 -16.55 8.75 -18.27
CA ALA A 152 -15.74 8.89 -19.47
C ALA A 152 -16.04 7.76 -20.47
N VAL A 153 -16.16 6.51 -20.00
CA VAL A 153 -16.56 5.37 -20.83
C VAL A 153 -17.94 5.59 -21.45
N ALA A 154 -18.90 6.09 -20.69
CA ALA A 154 -20.24 6.39 -21.20
C ALA A 154 -20.19 7.45 -22.31
N VAL A 155 -19.49 8.57 -22.10
CA VAL A 155 -19.35 9.64 -23.11
C VAL A 155 -18.61 9.16 -24.36
N ILE A 156 -17.52 8.41 -24.19
CA ILE A 156 -16.75 7.82 -25.30
C ILE A 156 -17.61 6.82 -26.10
N GLY A 157 -18.44 6.03 -25.41
CA GLY A 157 -19.35 5.09 -26.06
C GLY A 157 -20.36 5.74 -27.02
N PHE A 158 -20.72 7.01 -26.80
CA PHE A 158 -21.55 7.79 -27.73
C PHE A 158 -20.77 8.41 -28.90
N ARG A 159 -19.44 8.23 -28.97
CA ARG A 159 -18.56 8.79 -30.01
C ARG A 159 -17.88 7.64 -30.77
N PRO A 160 -18.41 7.20 -31.92
CA PRO A 160 -17.96 5.97 -32.61
C PRO A 160 -16.48 5.94 -33.04
N HIS A 161 -15.83 7.11 -33.16
CA HIS A 161 -14.44 7.25 -33.57
C HIS A 161 -13.44 7.30 -32.41
N LEU A 162 -13.90 7.24 -31.16
CA LEU A 162 -13.05 7.33 -29.98
C LEU A 162 -12.99 5.97 -29.27
N SER A 163 -11.78 5.56 -28.89
CA SER A 163 -11.57 4.36 -28.08
C SER A 163 -11.26 4.75 -26.64
N CYS A 164 -11.79 4.00 -25.67
CA CYS A 164 -11.47 4.23 -24.26
C CYS A 164 -9.97 4.03 -23.96
N TYR A 165 -9.27 3.24 -24.77
CA TYR A 165 -7.84 3.02 -24.64
C TYR A 165 -6.99 4.25 -24.98
N ASP A 166 -7.49 5.16 -25.82
CA ASP A 166 -6.77 6.39 -26.22
C ASP A 166 -6.60 7.37 -25.04
N PHE A 167 -7.43 7.20 -24.02
CA PHE A 167 -7.49 8.06 -22.84
C PHE A 167 -6.85 7.44 -21.60
N ILE A 168 -6.34 6.20 -21.70
CA ILE A 168 -5.67 5.51 -20.59
C ILE A 168 -4.18 5.86 -20.60
N SER A 169 -3.62 6.17 -19.43
CA SER A 169 -2.19 6.42 -19.31
C SER A 169 -1.35 5.22 -19.76
N PRO A 170 -0.23 5.45 -20.49
CA PRO A 170 0.68 4.38 -20.89
C PRO A 170 1.17 3.52 -19.72
N TYR A 171 1.22 4.05 -18.48
CA TYR A 171 1.62 3.30 -17.29
C TYR A 171 0.76 2.07 -16.98
N TYR A 172 -0.48 2.01 -17.48
CA TYR A 172 -1.36 0.86 -17.32
C TYR A 172 -1.20 -0.20 -18.41
N THR A 173 -0.39 0.08 -19.43
CA THR A 173 -0.16 -0.85 -20.54
C THR A 173 0.83 -1.95 -20.15
N ARG A 174 0.66 -3.11 -20.78
CA ARG A 174 1.62 -4.22 -20.67
C ARG A 174 3.04 -3.78 -21.04
N HIS A 175 3.19 -2.97 -22.09
CA HIS A 175 4.50 -2.52 -22.59
C HIS A 175 5.28 -1.74 -21.52
N TYR A 176 4.66 -0.76 -20.88
CA TYR A 176 5.29 0.02 -19.81
C TYR A 176 5.54 -0.83 -18.56
N TRP A 177 4.61 -1.72 -18.22
CA TRP A 177 4.81 -2.65 -17.12
C TRP A 177 6.03 -3.55 -17.36
N TYR A 178 6.15 -4.14 -18.55
CA TYR A 178 7.33 -4.92 -18.93
C TYR A 178 8.61 -4.10 -18.84
N SER A 179 8.62 -2.91 -19.43
CA SER A 179 9.79 -2.02 -19.47
C SER A 179 10.26 -1.61 -18.08
N THR A 180 9.34 -1.48 -17.11
CA THR A 180 9.67 -1.16 -15.71
C THR A 180 10.48 -2.29 -15.05
N TRP A 181 10.22 -3.55 -15.42
CA TRP A 181 10.84 -4.73 -14.81
C TRP A 181 11.83 -5.46 -15.72
N SER A 182 12.13 -4.91 -16.91
CA SER A 182 13.04 -5.54 -17.87
C SER A 182 14.52 -5.37 -17.51
N ALA A 183 14.84 -4.44 -16.61
CA ALA A 183 16.20 -4.16 -16.17
C ALA A 183 16.86 -5.40 -15.53
N VAL A 184 18.14 -5.61 -15.86
CA VAL A 184 18.95 -6.70 -15.33
C VAL A 184 19.63 -6.26 -14.04
N MET A 185 19.35 -6.96 -12.95
CA MET A 185 20.10 -6.84 -11.70
C MET A 185 21.33 -7.75 -11.78
N HIS A 186 22.52 -7.15 -11.86
CA HIS A 186 23.78 -7.90 -11.91
C HIS A 186 24.09 -8.58 -10.56
N PRO A 187 24.69 -9.78 -10.56
CA PRO A 187 25.17 -10.39 -9.33
C PRO A 187 26.29 -9.55 -8.70
N ILE A 188 26.38 -9.55 -7.37
CA ILE A 188 27.55 -9.00 -6.70
C ILE A 188 28.71 -9.95 -6.95
N ILE A 189 29.78 -9.43 -7.56
CA ILE A 189 31.05 -10.15 -7.76
C ILE A 189 31.72 -10.40 -6.40
N ASP A 190 32.61 -11.39 -6.34
CA ASP A 190 33.28 -11.76 -5.08
C ASP A 190 34.03 -10.56 -4.47
N PRO A 191 33.99 -10.33 -3.14
CA PRO A 191 34.69 -9.21 -2.52
C PRO A 191 36.19 -9.13 -2.83
N SER A 192 36.85 -10.26 -3.11
CA SER A 192 38.26 -10.27 -3.53
C SER A 192 38.50 -9.58 -4.88
N SER A 193 37.46 -9.47 -5.71
CA SER A 193 37.53 -8.81 -7.02
C SER A 193 37.17 -7.32 -6.98
N TRP A 194 36.84 -6.77 -5.81
CA TRP A 194 36.41 -5.38 -5.70
C TRP A 194 37.59 -4.42 -5.76
N VAL A 195 37.57 -3.52 -6.75
CA VAL A 195 38.46 -2.35 -6.76
C VAL A 195 37.80 -1.25 -5.94
N VAL A 196 38.21 -1.11 -4.68
CA VAL A 196 37.67 -0.09 -3.77
C VAL A 196 38.51 1.18 -3.87
N PRO A 197 37.95 2.32 -4.32
CA PRO A 197 38.68 3.58 -4.42
C PRO A 197 39.27 4.03 -3.07
N SER A 198 40.44 4.66 -3.10
CA SER A 198 41.17 5.08 -1.89
C SER A 198 40.36 6.03 -0.99
N ASN A 199 39.54 6.89 -1.59
CA ASN A 199 38.64 7.77 -0.86
C ASN A 199 37.59 6.99 -0.05
N VAL A 200 37.13 5.82 -0.53
CA VAL A 200 36.17 4.97 0.19
C VAL A 200 36.88 4.22 1.33
N LEU A 201 38.08 3.70 1.09
CA LEU A 201 38.89 3.06 2.14
C LEU A 201 39.24 4.02 3.29
N SER A 202 39.36 5.32 2.99
CA SER A 202 39.61 6.36 4.00
C SER A 202 38.40 6.71 4.88
N ILE A 203 37.19 6.26 4.51
CA ILE A 203 35.96 6.56 5.27
C ILE A 203 35.94 5.74 6.57
N ARG A 204 36.00 6.44 7.71
CA ARG A 204 35.71 5.83 9.01
C ARG A 204 34.21 5.88 9.29
N CYS A 205 33.55 4.73 9.18
CA CYS A 205 32.15 4.57 9.60
C CYS A 205 32.04 4.70 11.12
N LYS A 206 31.56 5.85 11.60
CA LYS A 206 31.22 6.04 13.01
C LYS A 206 29.92 5.27 13.33
N PRO A 207 29.75 4.76 14.56
CA PRO A 207 28.46 4.23 14.97
C PRO A 207 27.38 5.32 14.84
N PRO A 208 26.11 4.94 14.59
CA PRO A 208 25.02 5.91 14.57
C PRO A 208 24.98 6.68 15.88
N LEU A 209 24.87 8.01 15.80
CA LEU A 209 24.73 8.87 16.97
C LEU A 209 23.42 8.50 17.68
N CYS A 210 23.55 7.79 18.80
CA CYS A 210 22.41 7.32 19.58
C CYS A 210 22.58 7.86 20.99
N GLU A 211 21.95 9.00 21.30
CA GLU A 211 22.01 9.62 22.64
C GLU A 211 21.41 8.73 23.73
N LYS A 212 20.44 7.87 23.36
CA LYS A 212 19.82 6.88 24.24
C LYS A 212 19.51 5.62 23.46
N MET A 213 20.19 4.52 23.79
CA MET A 213 19.74 3.21 23.34
C MET A 213 18.45 2.83 24.11
N PRO A 214 17.39 2.38 23.43
CA PRO A 214 16.24 1.78 24.11
C PRO A 214 16.70 0.59 24.96
N VAL A 215 16.30 0.56 26.22
CA VAL A 215 16.61 -0.56 27.12
C VAL A 215 15.90 -1.82 26.61
N GLY A 216 16.68 -2.86 26.30
CA GLY A 216 16.19 -4.18 25.90
C GLY A 216 16.15 -4.42 24.38
N ARG A 217 15.71 -5.64 24.00
CA ARG A 217 15.65 -6.06 22.60
C ARG A 217 14.63 -5.21 21.83
N PRO A 218 15.00 -4.62 20.67
CA PRO A 218 14.05 -3.95 19.80
C PRO A 218 12.85 -4.84 19.49
N ARG A 219 11.64 -4.27 19.54
CA ARG A 219 10.41 -5.02 19.25
C ARG A 219 10.46 -5.50 17.79
N LYS A 220 10.39 -6.82 17.58
CA LYS A 220 10.25 -7.41 16.24
C LYS A 220 8.87 -7.16 15.63
N SER A 221 7.84 -7.10 16.48
CA SER A 221 6.49 -6.83 15.99
C SER A 221 6.30 -5.33 15.84
N ARG A 222 5.71 -4.94 14.70
CA ARG A 222 5.32 -3.57 14.37
C ARG A 222 4.55 -2.93 15.52
N ILE A 223 4.69 -1.63 15.74
CA ILE A 223 3.79 -0.89 16.63
C ILE A 223 2.57 -0.49 15.78
N PRO A 224 1.36 -0.96 16.09
CA PRO A 224 0.19 -0.56 15.34
C PRO A 224 -0.05 0.95 15.48
N SER A 225 -0.46 1.58 14.40
CA SER A 225 -0.89 2.98 14.40
C SER A 225 -2.21 3.13 15.17
N ILE A 226 -2.50 4.32 15.68
CA ILE A 226 -3.69 4.58 16.51
C ILE A 226 -4.97 4.32 15.70
N GLY A 227 -5.63 3.20 15.98
CA GLY A 227 -6.85 2.75 15.31
C GLY A 227 -6.72 1.39 14.61
N GLU A 228 -5.51 0.85 14.47
CA GLU A 228 -5.32 -0.51 13.95
C GLU A 228 -5.67 -1.55 15.02
N HIS A 229 -6.87 -2.12 14.91
CA HIS A 229 -7.21 -3.33 15.64
C HIS A 229 -6.50 -4.53 15.01
N ARG A 230 -5.52 -5.09 15.70
CA ARG A 230 -5.11 -6.46 15.42
C ARG A 230 -6.27 -7.34 15.82
N GLY A 231 -7.06 -7.80 14.84
CA GLY A 231 -8.07 -8.81 15.07
C GLY A 231 -7.50 -9.87 16.01
N THR A 232 -8.25 -10.22 17.04
CA THR A 232 -7.80 -11.15 18.08
C THR A 232 -7.32 -12.40 17.36
N LYS A 233 -6.01 -12.67 17.38
CA LYS A 233 -5.47 -13.89 16.78
C LYS A 233 -6.22 -15.04 17.44
N ARG A 234 -7.12 -15.66 16.68
CA ARG A 234 -7.93 -16.77 17.17
C ARG A 234 -6.97 -17.89 17.51
N LYS A 235 -6.70 -18.08 18.81
CA LYS A 235 -5.77 -19.11 19.27
C LYS A 235 -6.35 -20.46 18.85
N LYS A 236 -5.61 -21.20 18.02
CA LYS A 236 -5.88 -22.60 17.73
C LYS A 236 -5.40 -23.43 18.91
N CYS A 237 -6.19 -24.39 19.35
CA CYS A 237 -5.76 -25.34 20.34
C CYS A 237 -4.60 -26.17 19.77
N SER A 238 -3.47 -26.22 20.48
CA SER A 238 -2.29 -26.97 20.00
C SER A 238 -2.46 -28.50 20.07
N ARG A 239 -3.60 -28.99 20.59
CA ARG A 239 -3.92 -30.44 20.71
C ARG A 239 -4.84 -30.93 19.60
N CYS A 240 -5.86 -30.15 19.24
CA CYS A 240 -6.87 -30.55 18.25
C CYS A 240 -6.93 -29.61 17.03
N HIS A 241 -6.12 -28.54 17.01
CA HIS A 241 -6.06 -27.52 15.97
C HIS A 241 -7.37 -26.73 15.71
N VAL A 242 -8.42 -26.98 16.50
CA VAL A 242 -9.69 -26.25 16.48
C VAL A 242 -9.56 -24.90 17.19
N VAL A 243 -10.27 -23.91 16.66
CA VAL A 243 -10.33 -22.54 17.18
C VAL A 243 -11.40 -22.42 18.27
N GLY A 244 -11.14 -21.63 19.31
CA GLY A 244 -12.15 -21.26 20.32
C GLY A 244 -11.82 -21.70 21.75
N HIS A 245 -10.79 -22.51 21.95
CA HIS A 245 -10.33 -22.94 23.27
C HIS A 245 -8.80 -23.14 23.29
N ASN A 246 -8.22 -23.30 24.48
CA ASN A 246 -6.78 -23.54 24.66
C ASN A 246 -6.50 -25.00 25.04
N LYS A 247 -5.23 -25.43 25.04
CA LYS A 247 -4.83 -26.81 25.39
C LYS A 247 -5.35 -27.26 26.77
N LYS A 248 -5.39 -26.35 27.75
CA LYS A 248 -5.80 -26.64 29.13
C LYS A 248 -7.30 -26.93 29.24
N THR A 249 -8.12 -26.34 28.37
CA THR A 249 -9.58 -26.51 28.35
C THR A 249 -10.05 -27.38 27.18
N CYS A 250 -9.15 -28.12 26.54
CA CYS A 250 -9.47 -28.94 25.37
C CYS A 250 -10.17 -30.24 25.76
N ARG A 251 -11.45 -30.38 25.40
CA ARG A 251 -12.22 -31.61 25.52
C ARG A 251 -12.29 -32.43 24.22
N ASN A 252 -11.76 -31.89 23.12
CA ASN A 252 -11.77 -32.57 21.82
C ASN A 252 -10.76 -33.73 21.80
N VAL A 253 -11.15 -34.82 21.13
CA VAL A 253 -10.30 -35.99 20.87
C VAL A 253 -9.14 -35.58 19.96
N ILE A 254 -7.96 -36.19 20.15
CA ILE A 254 -6.78 -35.92 19.34
C ILE A 254 -7.04 -36.47 17.93
N PRO A 255 -6.91 -35.67 16.86
CA PRO A 255 -7.02 -36.19 15.50
C PRO A 255 -5.93 -37.24 15.28
N LEU A 256 -6.32 -38.44 14.84
CA LEU A 256 -5.35 -39.45 14.41
C LEU A 256 -4.56 -38.90 13.21
N PRO A 257 -3.24 -39.19 13.14
CA PRO A 257 -2.44 -38.77 12.00
C PRO A 257 -3.06 -39.36 10.73
N THR A 258 -3.42 -38.48 9.79
CA THR A 258 -3.87 -38.89 8.47
C THR A 258 -2.67 -39.50 7.77
N SER A 259 -2.62 -40.84 7.70
CA SER A 259 -1.69 -41.55 6.84
C SER A 259 -1.90 -41.07 5.39
N LEU A 260 -0.78 -40.72 4.75
CA LEU A 260 -0.68 -40.30 3.35
C LEU A 260 -1.31 -41.32 2.40
#